data_AF-A0A931CYH1-F1
#
_entry.id   AF-A0A931CYH1-F1
#
_cell.length_a   1.000
_cell.length_b   1.000
_cell.length_c   1.000
_cell.angle_alpha   90.00
_cell.angle_beta   90.00
_cell.angle_gamma   90.00
#
_symmetry.space_group_name_H-M   'P 1'
#
loop_
_entity.id
_entity.type
_entity.pdbx_description
1 polymer ?
#
loop_
_entity_poly.entity_id
_entity_poly.type
_entity_poly.pdbx_seq_one_letter_code
_entity_poly.pdbx_strand_id
1 'polypeptide(L)' 'REIKVNNEAQYIALSGIVRPEDITRTNEVSSTYVADARIYYSGVGAVADKQKPGWMGRVVDHVWPF' A
#
# COMPACT_ATOMS: atom_id res chain seq x y z
N ARG A 1 -16.41 14.94 -8.65
CA ARG A 1 -15.87 15.02 -10.04
C ARG A 1 -14.62 14.15 -10.04
N GLU A 2 -14.67 12.96 -10.63
CA GLU A 2 -13.52 12.05 -10.69
C GLU A 2 -12.57 12.48 -11.80
N ILE A 3 -11.32 12.75 -11.46
CA ILE A 3 -10.23 12.84 -12.43
C ILE A 3 -9.45 11.54 -12.30
N LYS A 4 -9.68 10.61 -13.24
CA LYS A 4 -8.88 9.40 -13.38
C LYS A 4 -7.49 9.80 -13.89
N VAL A 5 -6.50 9.75 -13.01
CA VAL A 5 -5.09 9.71 -13.42
C VAL A 5 -4.57 8.33 -13.05
N ASN A 6 -4.20 7.55 -14.06
CA ASN A 6 -3.39 6.32 -13.96
C ASN A 6 -3.96 5.02 -13.39
N ASN A 7 -5.28 4.78 -13.40
CA ASN A 7 -5.87 3.43 -13.36
C ASN A 7 -5.39 2.48 -12.21
N GLU A 8 -4.75 2.99 -11.18
CA GLU A 8 -4.26 2.25 -10.01
C GLU A 8 -5.03 2.74 -8.79
N ALA A 9 -5.89 1.88 -8.25
CA ALA A 9 -6.56 2.15 -6.98
C ALA A 9 -5.55 1.95 -5.85
N GLN A 10 -5.15 3.06 -5.22
CA GLN A 10 -4.29 3.04 -4.06
C GLN A 10 -5.13 3.17 -2.80
N TYR A 11 -5.03 2.18 -1.91
CA TYR A 11 -5.68 2.21 -0.61
C TYR A 11 -4.63 2.43 0.47
N ILE A 12 -4.84 3.49 1.25
CA ILE A 12 -4.03 3.79 2.44
C ILE A 12 -4.94 3.58 3.64
N ALA A 13 -4.54 2.68 4.55
CA ALA A 13 -5.24 2.45 5.81
C ALA A 13 -4.31 2.80 6.97
N LEU A 14 -4.78 3.65 7.88
CA LEU A 14 -4.12 3.99 9.12
C LEU A 14 -4.85 3.29 10.28
N SER A 15 -4.10 2.68 11.17
CA SER A 15 -4.61 2.05 12.39
C SER A 15 -3.75 2.42 13.58
N GLY A 16 -4.31 2.44 14.78
CA GLY A 16 -3.61 2.79 16.02
C GLY A 16 -4.57 2.87 17.19
N ILE A 17 -4.04 3.18 18.37
CA ILE A 17 -4.80 3.35 19.61
C ILE A 17 -4.77 4.82 20.00
N VAL A 18 -5.94 5.41 20.22
CA VAL A 18 -6.10 6.81 20.64
C VAL A 18 -6.95 6.83 21.90
N ARG A 19 -6.58 7.69 22.85
CA ARG A 19 -7.37 7.88 24.07
C ARG A 19 -8.50 8.89 23.80
N PRO A 20 -9.70 8.69 24.37
CA PRO A 20 -10.83 9.59 24.12
C PRO A 20 -10.57 11.06 24.43
N GLU A 21 -9.74 11.35 25.45
CA GLU A 21 -9.36 12.71 25.84
C GLU A 21 -8.49 13.44 24.81
N ASP A 22 -7.81 12.71 23.92
CA ASP A 22 -6.95 13.28 22.88
C ASP A 22 -7.75 13.61 21.59
N ILE A 23 -9.05 13.31 21.56
CA ILE A 23 -9.97 13.63 20.45
C ILE A 23 -10.55 15.02 20.68
N THR A 24 -10.26 15.95 19.78
CA THR A 24 -10.80 17.31 19.86
C THR A 24 -12.32 17.32 19.65
N ARG A 25 -12.98 18.41 20.06
CA ARG A 25 -14.42 18.62 19.80
C ARG A 25 -14.77 18.67 18.31
N THR A 26 -13.77 18.80 17.44
CA THR A 26 -13.86 18.79 15.99
C THR A 26 -13.57 17.41 15.38
N ASN A 27 -13.45 16.34 16.19
CA ASN A 27 -13.04 14.99 15.78
C ASN A 27 -11.66 14.94 15.10
N GLU A 28 -10.73 15.76 15.58
CA GLU A 28 -9.34 15.75 15.14
C GLU A 28 -8.46 15.11 16.21
N VAL A 29 -7.43 14.41 15.75
CA VAL A 29 -6.43 13.79 16.63
C VAL A 29 -5.05 14.13 16.06
N SER A 30 -4.17 14.68 16.90
CA SER A 30 -2.78 14.90 16.49
C SER A 30 -2.06 13.56 16.35
N SER A 31 -1.25 13.39 15.29
CA SER A 31 -0.50 12.17 15.04
C SER A 31 0.40 11.75 16.22
N THR A 32 0.82 12.71 17.05
CA THR A 32 1.62 12.46 18.26
C THR A 32 0.84 11.69 19.33
N TYR A 33 -0.48 11.73 19.31
CA TYR A 33 -1.37 11.05 20.28
C TYR A 33 -1.86 9.67 19.77
N VAL A 34 -1.39 9.22 18.60
CA VAL A 34 -1.71 7.88 18.08
C VAL A 34 -0.64 6.89 18.53
N ALA A 35 -0.95 6.10 19.55
CA ALA A 35 -0.08 5.02 20.00
C ALA A 35 -0.13 3.84 19.02
N ASP A 36 0.99 3.14 18.84
CA ASP A 36 1.14 1.99 17.93
C ASP A 36 0.59 2.25 16.52
N ALA A 37 0.80 3.46 16.00
CA ALA A 37 0.37 3.83 14.67
C ALA A 37 0.98 2.90 13.61
N ARG A 38 0.11 2.22 12.85
CA ARG A 38 0.48 1.36 11.72
C ARG A 38 -0.16 1.87 10.45
N ILE A 39 0.68 2.05 9.44
CA ILE A 39 0.27 2.49 8.11
C ILE A 39 0.35 1.28 7.18
N TYR A 40 -0.80 0.91 6.62
CA TYR A 40 -0.90 -0.08 5.58
C TYR A 40 -1.08 0.61 4.24
N TYR A 41 -0.18 0.29 3.31
CA TYR A 41 -0.26 0.73 1.93
C TYR A 41 -0.59 -0.48 1.07
N SER A 42 -1.80 -0.50 0.51
CA SER A 42 -2.26 -1.56 -0.40
C SER A 42 -2.60 -0.93 -1.76
N GLY A 43 -1.65 -1.02 -2.69
CA GLY A 43 -1.89 -0.70 -4.10
C GLY A 43 -2.26 -1.97 -4.86
N VAL A 44 -3.44 -2.01 -5.47
CA VAL A 44 -3.73 -3.01 -6.51
C VAL A 44 -3.06 -2.50 -7.80
N GLY A 45 -1.73 -2.67 -7.92
CA GLY A 45 -0.94 -2.14 -9.04
C GLY A 45 0.58 -2.30 -8.90
N ALA A 46 1.21 -2.77 -9.98
CA ALA A 46 2.65 -2.83 -10.34
C ALA A 46 3.75 -3.26 -9.34
N VAL A 47 3.48 -3.56 -8.06
CA VAL A 47 4.48 -4.18 -7.17
C VAL A 47 4.42 -5.71 -7.23
N ALA A 48 3.24 -6.28 -7.55
CA ALA A 48 3.08 -7.72 -7.73
C ALA A 48 3.62 -8.25 -9.08
N ASP A 49 3.70 -7.41 -10.13
CA ASP A 49 4.18 -7.86 -11.46
C ASP A 49 5.71 -7.82 -11.62
N LYS A 50 6.46 -7.25 -10.68
CA LYS A 50 7.93 -7.36 -10.68
C LYS A 50 8.45 -8.73 -10.20
N GLN A 51 7.58 -9.56 -9.61
CA GLN A 51 7.95 -10.90 -9.16
C GLN A 51 7.62 -12.02 -10.16
N LYS A 52 7.06 -11.69 -11.34
CA LYS A 52 6.93 -12.69 -12.39
C LYS A 52 8.21 -12.66 -13.22
N PRO A 53 8.98 -13.77 -13.29
CA PRO A 53 10.06 -13.84 -14.27
C PRO A 53 9.45 -13.52 -15.64
N GLY A 54 9.98 -12.47 -16.27
CA GLY A 54 9.56 -12.06 -17.60
C GLY A 54 9.64 -13.24 -18.57
N TRP A 55 8.88 -13.18 -19.66
CA TRP A 55 8.90 -14.23 -20.70
C TRP A 55 10.34 -14.60 -21.12
N MET A 56 11.25 -13.63 -21.09
CA MET A 56 12.67 -13.81 -21.40
C MET A 56 13.39 -14.76 -20.43
N GLY A 57 13.08 -14.72 -19.12
CA GLY A 57 13.66 -15.63 -18.13
C GLY A 57 13.21 -17.08 -18.35
N ARG A 58 11.94 -17.28 -18.71
CA ARG A 58 11.41 -18.62 -19.05
C ARG A 58 11.99 -19.20 -20.34
N VAL A 59 12.34 -18.36 -21.31
CA VAL A 59 12.96 -18.82 -22.57
C VAL A 59 14.42 -19.21 -22.35
N VAL A 60 15.17 -18.47 -21.52
CA VAL A 60 16.57 -18.83 -21.20
C VAL A 60 16.64 -20.15 -20.43
N ASP A 61 15.81 -20.35 -19.40
CA ASP A 61 15.73 -21.64 -18.67
C ASP A 61 15.34 -22.81 -19.57
N HIS A 62 14.50 -22.58 -20.58
CA HIS A 62 14.10 -23.63 -21.52
C HIS A 62 15.19 -24.00 -22.52
N VAL A 63 16.04 -23.04 -22.90
CA VAL A 63 17.10 -23.24 -23.92
C VAL A 63 18.36 -23.84 -23.29
N TRP A 64 18.67 -23.57 -22.03
CA TRP A 64 19.83 -24.14 -21.33
C TRP A 64 19.46 -24.86 -20.02
N PRO A 65 19.19 -26.18 -20.08
CA PRO A 65 18.84 -26.98 -18.91
C PRO A 65 20.06 -27.59 -18.17
N PHE A 66 21.21 -26.89 -18.14
CA PHE A 66 22.44 -27.35 -17.47
C PHE A 66 23.25 -26.20 -16.86
#